data_AF-A0A2N5DQ07-F1
#
_entry.id   AF-A0A2N5DQ07-F1
#
_cell.length_a   1.000
_cell.length_b   1.000
_cell.length_c   1.000
_cell.angle_alpha   90.00
_cell.angle_beta   90.00
_cell.angle_gamma   90.00
#
_symmetry.space_group_name_H-M   'P 1'
#
loop_
_entity.id
_entity.type
_entity.pdbx_description
1 polymer ?
#
loop_
_entity_poly.entity_id
_entity_poly.type
_entity_poly.pdbx_seq_one_letter_code
_entity_poly.pdbx_strand_id
1 'polypeptide(L)' 'MEGLSEDKLEGVRAIADFLGWAGKAGERRVYHVRERGLGPIRKREGIGYYAFRSELTEWLKSEDTLGGDRAA' A
#
# COMPACT_ATOMS: atom_id res chain seq x y z
N MET A 1 -11.02 13.94 -18.88
CA MET A 1 -10.38 12.68 -18.43
C MET A 1 -9.45 13.04 -17.28
N GLU A 2 -10.03 13.42 -16.15
CA GLU A 2 -9.34 14.00 -15.00
C GLU A 2 -9.76 13.15 -13.80
N GLY A 3 -8.82 12.45 -13.16
CA GLY A 3 -9.16 11.58 -12.02
C GLY A 3 -8.13 10.49 -11.72
N LEU A 4 -7.26 10.12 -12.66
CA LEU A 4 -6.24 9.08 -12.43
C LEU A 4 -4.97 9.60 -11.75
N SER A 5 -4.62 10.90 -11.91
CA SER A 5 -3.40 11.44 -11.28
C SER A 5 -3.58 11.67 -9.78
N GLU A 6 -4.79 12.02 -9.34
CA GLU A 6 -5.05 12.24 -7.93
C GLU A 6 -4.95 10.90 -7.18
N ASP A 7 -5.56 9.83 -7.66
CA ASP A 7 -5.67 8.53 -6.97
C ASP A 7 -4.32 7.80 -6.75
N LYS A 8 -3.28 8.17 -7.51
CA LYS A 8 -1.97 7.54 -7.46
C LYS A 8 -1.13 8.07 -6.29
N LEU A 9 -0.60 7.18 -5.47
CA LEU A 9 0.42 7.46 -4.47
C LEU A 9 1.80 7.11 -5.01
N GLU A 10 2.71 8.09 -5.00
CA GLU A 10 4.10 7.92 -5.43
C GLU A 10 5.05 7.95 -4.23
N GLY A 11 5.91 6.93 -4.15
CA GLY A 11 6.87 6.76 -3.08
C GLY A 11 6.33 5.93 -1.91
N VAL A 12 7.24 5.20 -1.27
CA VAL A 12 6.91 4.34 -0.13
C VAL A 12 6.36 5.10 1.06
N ARG A 13 6.76 6.38 1.22
CA ARG A 13 6.26 7.24 2.29
C ARG A 13 4.79 7.57 2.09
N ALA A 14 4.39 8.01 0.89
CA ALA A 14 2.99 8.33 0.60
C ALA A 14 2.07 7.10 0.78
N ILE A 15 2.55 5.92 0.35
CA ILE A 15 1.84 4.65 0.55
C ILE A 15 1.73 4.32 2.03
N ALA A 16 2.82 4.43 2.79
CA ALA A 16 2.83 4.15 4.23
C ALA A 16 1.91 5.11 5.00
N ASP A 17 1.96 6.41 4.69
CA ASP A 17 1.13 7.43 5.32
C ASP A 17 -0.37 7.16 5.04
N PHE A 18 -0.73 6.77 3.82
CA PHE A 18 -2.11 6.39 3.49
C PHE A 18 -2.59 5.15 4.25
N LEU A 19 -1.71 4.16 4.45
CA LEU A 19 -2.01 2.94 5.19
C LEU A 19 -1.94 3.12 6.72
N GLY A 20 -1.66 4.33 7.22
CA GLY A 20 -1.51 4.63 8.64
C GLY A 20 -0.24 4.01 9.26
N TRP A 21 0.75 3.64 8.44
CA TRP A 21 2.01 3.08 8.91
C TRP A 21 3.03 4.19 9.11
N ALA A 22 3.14 4.69 10.34
CA ALA A 22 3.95 5.85 10.64
C ALA A 22 5.48 5.60 10.52
N GLY A 23 6.17 6.58 9.93
CA GLY A 23 7.62 6.71 9.97
C GLY A 23 8.39 5.63 9.20
N LYS A 24 9.67 5.45 9.56
CA LYS A 24 10.59 4.54 8.87
C LYS A 24 10.19 3.06 8.97
N ALA A 25 9.49 2.67 10.03
CA ALA A 25 8.94 1.32 10.14
C ALA A 25 7.84 1.08 9.10
N GLY A 26 7.01 2.09 8.80
CA GLY A 26 6.00 2.00 7.76
C GLY A 26 6.57 1.90 6.36
N GLU A 27 7.57 2.71 6.03
CA GLU A 27 8.29 2.61 4.75
C GLU A 27 8.86 1.19 4.54
N ARG A 28 9.49 0.61 5.57
CA ARG A 28 10.01 -0.78 5.54
C ARG A 28 8.91 -1.80 5.29
N ARG A 29 7.73 -1.62 5.90
CA ARG A 29 6.58 -2.49 5.69
C ARG A 29 6.07 -2.42 4.26
N VAL A 30 6.07 -1.25 3.62
CA VAL A 30 5.71 -1.09 2.21
C VAL A 30 6.66 -1.89 1.30
N TYR A 31 7.97 -1.81 1.53
CA TYR A 31 8.94 -2.65 0.80
C TYR A 31 8.63 -4.14 0.98
N HIS A 32 8.43 -4.57 2.22
CA HIS A 32 8.15 -5.96 2.54
C HIS A 32 6.87 -6.49 1.85
N VAL A 33 5.77 -5.72 1.91
CA VAL A 33 4.51 -6.10 1.25
C VAL A 33 4.71 -6.23 -0.26
N ARG A 34 5.45 -5.30 -0.87
CA ARG A 34 5.74 -5.36 -2.30
C ARG A 34 6.59 -6.58 -2.68
N GLU A 35 7.66 -6.84 -1.95
CA GLU A 35 8.60 -7.94 -2.21
C GLU A 35 7.93 -9.31 -2.03
N ARG A 36 6.98 -9.40 -1.09
CA ARG A 36 6.20 -10.61 -0.83
C ARG A 36 4.97 -10.75 -1.74
N GLY A 37 4.67 -9.74 -2.56
CA GLY A 37 3.48 -9.75 -3.44
C GLY A 37 2.16 -9.73 -2.66
N LEU A 38 2.15 -9.19 -1.44
CA LEU A 38 1.02 -9.26 -0.52
C LEU A 38 -0.02 -8.14 -0.73
N GLY A 39 0.22 -7.21 -1.65
CA GLY A 39 -0.70 -6.10 -1.89
C GLY A 39 -0.45 -5.39 -3.22
N PRO A 40 -1.31 -4.44 -3.61
CA PRO A 40 -1.32 -3.79 -4.92
C PRO A 40 -0.26 -2.68 -5.04
N ILE A 41 0.92 -2.91 -4.47
CA ILE A 41 2.06 -1.99 -4.61
C ILE A 41 2.82 -2.41 -5.87
N ARG A 42 3.25 -1.43 -6.67
CA ARG A 42 4.00 -1.61 -7.91
C ARG A 42 5.33 -0.87 -7.83
N LYS A 43 6.29 -1.28 -8.68
CA LYS A 43 7.58 -0.63 -8.85
C LYS A 43 7.78 -0.34 -10.33
N ARG A 44 8.11 0.90 -10.67
CA ARG A 44 8.44 1.33 -12.05
C ARG A 44 9.75 2.09 -12.06
N GLU A 45 10.58 1.81 -13.05
CA GLU A 45 11.83 2.54 -13.26
C GLU A 45 11.58 4.03 -13.49
N GLY A 46 12.38 4.89 -12.87
CA GLY A 46 12.23 6.36 -12.92
C GLY A 46 11.19 6.96 -11.96
N ILE A 47 10.20 6.20 -11.49
CA ILE A 47 9.14 6.67 -10.57
C ILE A 47 9.31 6.06 -9.16
N GLY A 48 9.92 4.88 -9.06
CA GLY A 48 10.06 4.14 -7.81
C GLY A 48 8.81 3.32 -7.50
N TYR A 49 8.42 3.28 -6.22
CA TYR A 49 7.25 2.53 -5.75
C TYR A 49 6.00 3.38 -5.87
N TYR A 50 4.90 2.78 -6.29
CA TYR A 50 3.62 3.46 -6.37
C TYR A 50 2.46 2.49 -6.14
N ALA A 51 1.31 3.03 -5.74
CA ALA A 51 0.06 2.29 -5.58
C ALA A 51 -1.12 3.22 -5.83
N PHE A 52 -2.29 2.68 -6.13
CA PHE A 52 -3.52 3.46 -6.24
C PHE A 52 -4.32 3.38 -4.93
N ARG A 53 -4.89 4.50 -4.48
CA ARG A 53 -5.65 4.54 -3.22
C ARG A 53 -6.88 3.65 -3.29
N SER A 54 -7.55 3.62 -4.43
CA SER A 54 -8.65 2.70 -4.73
C SER A 54 -8.25 1.24 -4.48
N GLU A 55 -7.19 0.76 -5.14
CA GLU A 55 -6.69 -0.61 -5.00
C GLU A 55 -6.25 -0.93 -3.55
N LEU A 56 -5.57 -0.01 -2.87
CA LEU A 56 -5.16 -0.20 -1.47
C LEU A 56 -6.39 -0.28 -0.54
N THR A 57 -7.42 0.51 -0.81
CA THR A 57 -8.67 0.50 -0.03
C THR A 57 -9.43 -0.80 -0.25
N GLU A 58 -9.51 -1.28 -1.48
CA GLU A 58 -10.10 -2.58 -1.80
C GLU A 58 -9.32 -3.73 -1.15
N TRP A 59 -7.99 -3.66 -1.19
CA TRP A 59 -7.12 -4.64 -0.53
C TRP A 59 -7.32 -4.68 0.99
N LEU A 60 -7.48 -3.52 1.64
CA LEU A 60 -7.80 -3.44 3.07
C LEU A 60 -9.20 -3.96 3.42
N LYS A 61 -10.14 -3.90 2.47
CA LYS A 61 -11.52 -4.40 2.64
C LYS A 61 -11.66 -5.88 2.30
N SER A 62 -10.79 -6.41 1.44
CA SER A 62 -10.79 -7.81 1.05
C SER A 62 -10.37 -8.65 2.26
N GLU A 63 -11.22 -9.61 2.64
CA GLU A 63 -11.17 -10.41 3.87
C GLU A 63 -9.91 -11.31 4.03
N ASP A 64 -8.87 -11.13 3.21
CA ASP A 64 -7.59 -11.84 3.31
C ASP A 64 -6.59 -11.15 4.29
N THR A 65 -6.90 -9.95 4.78
CA THR A 65 -6.01 -9.17 5.69
C THR A 65 -6.41 -9.19 7.16
N LEU A 66 -7.56 -9.77 7.51
CA LEU A 66 -7.92 -10.09 8.90
C LEU A 66 -7.39 -11.49 9.25
N GLY A 67 -6.07 -11.60 9.38
CA GLY A 67 -5.48 -12.70 10.13
C GLY A 67 -6.13 -12.73 11.52
N GLY A 68 -6.86 -13.81 11.81
CA GLY A 68 -7.71 -13.92 12.98
C GLY A 68 -6.98 -13.65 14.29
N ASP A 69 -7.34 -12.54 14.92
CA ASP A 69 -7.20 -12.34 16.37
C ASP A 69 -8.61 -12.30 16.97
N ARG A 70 -9.25 -13.47 16.93
CA ARG A 70 -10.33 -13.87 17.85
C ARG A 70 -9.85 -15.11 18.60
N ALA A 71 -8.88 -14.91 19.45
CA ALA A 71 -8.49 -15.81 20.55
C ALA A 71 -8.17 -14.87 21.73
N ALA A 72 -8.68 -15.01 22.94
CA ALA A 72 -9.52 -15.98 23.61
C ALA A 72 -10.15 -15.25 24.81
#